data_AF-K1PH20-F1
#
_entry.id   AF-K1PH20-F1
#
_cell.length_a   1.000
_cell.length_b   1.000
_cell.length_c   1.000
_cell.angle_alpha   90.00
_cell.angle_beta   90.00
_cell.angle_gamma   90.00
#
_symmetry.space_group_name_H-M   'P 1'
#
loop_
_entity.id
_entity.type
_entity.pdbx_description
1 polymer ?
#
loop_
_entity_poly.entity_id
_entity_poly.type
_entity_poly.pdbx_seq_one_letter_code
_entity_poly.pdbx_strand_id
1 'polypeptide(L)'
;MEFTSSTNRGRTTLEKRFILMDSERRFKKACDQIVQLNYKMSDLQSRYSTAKTENQRSFRYRLRLRLSVVEGIRNMYYDYAHHKAKIVADLRREMFGEDVQIISDEMSDSGSDEES
;
A
#
# COMPACT_ATOMS: atom_id res chain seq x y z
N MET A 1 -37.92 26.96 23.84
CA MET A 1 -36.98 27.84 23.11
C MET A 1 -35.69 27.04 22.95
N GLU A 2 -35.57 26.26 21.88
CA GLU A 2 -34.43 25.36 21.67
C GLU A 2 -33.47 25.97 20.65
N PHE A 3 -32.29 26.38 21.10
CA PHE A 3 -31.22 26.88 20.22
C PHE A 3 -29.85 26.55 20.81
N THR A 4 -29.45 25.28 20.81
CA THR A 4 -28.03 24.88 20.95
C THR A 4 -27.80 23.46 20.40
N SER A 5 -27.77 23.26 19.08
CA SER A 5 -27.23 22.01 18.49
C SER A 5 -26.33 22.21 17.27
N SER A 6 -26.22 23.43 16.76
CA SER A 6 -25.44 23.72 15.54
C SER A 6 -23.92 23.78 15.79
N THR A 7 -23.47 24.05 17.02
CA THR A 7 -22.05 24.31 17.33
C THR A 7 -21.20 23.03 17.41
N ASN A 8 -21.82 21.85 17.62
CA ASN A 8 -21.10 20.58 17.75
C ASN A 8 -20.86 19.88 16.40
N ARG A 9 -21.72 20.11 15.39
CA ARG A 9 -21.55 19.57 14.02
C ARG A 9 -20.39 20.23 13.24
N GLY A 10 -20.08 21.49 13.52
CA GLY A 10 -19.03 22.22 12.81
C GLY A 10 -17.61 21.72 13.10
N ARG A 11 -17.32 21.36 14.36
CA ARG A 11 -16.01 20.81 14.76
C ARG A 11 -15.75 19.45 14.11
N THR A 12 -16.74 18.56 14.14
CA THR A 12 -16.61 17.22 13.55
C THR A 12 -16.47 17.25 12.04
N THR A 13 -17.12 18.20 11.35
CA THR A 13 -17.02 18.33 9.88
C THR A 13 -15.63 18.78 9.43
N LEU A 14 -15.01 19.73 10.13
CA LEU A 14 -13.66 20.20 9.80
C LEU A 14 -12.59 19.12 10.08
N GLU A 15 -12.73 18.42 11.21
CA GLU A 15 -11.88 17.27 11.57
C GLU A 15 -11.96 16.16 10.51
N LYS A 16 -13.18 15.79 10.07
CA LYS A 16 -13.37 14.80 9.01
C LYS A 16 -12.72 15.21 7.68
N ARG A 17 -12.82 16.49 7.29
CA ARG A 17 -12.12 17.01 6.10
C ARG A 17 -10.61 16.90 6.23
N PHE A 18 -10.07 17.22 7.40
CA PHE A 18 -8.62 17.10 7.65
C PHE A 18 -8.17 15.63 7.56
N ILE A 19 -8.90 14.71 8.20
CA ILE A 19 -8.59 13.28 8.18
C ILE A 19 -8.72 12.71 6.75
N LEU A 20 -9.72 13.15 5.99
CA LEU A 20 -9.89 12.76 4.59
C LEU A 20 -8.66 13.16 3.76
N MET A 21 -8.27 14.44 3.79
CA MET A 21 -7.12 14.94 3.04
C MET A 21 -5.80 14.22 3.44
N ASP A 22 -5.58 14.02 4.75
CA ASP A 22 -4.39 13.31 5.22
C ASP A 22 -4.39 11.83 4.80
N SER A 23 -5.56 11.17 4.84
CA SER A 23 -5.70 9.77 4.44
C SER A 23 -5.52 9.58 2.94
N GLU A 24 -6.06 10.47 2.11
CA GLU A 24 -5.84 10.48 0.65
C GLU A 24 -4.36 10.69 0.31
N ARG A 25 -3.72 11.66 0.98
CA ARG A 25 -2.28 11.92 0.79
C ARG A 25 -1.44 10.70 1.17
N ARG A 26 -1.76 10.03 2.29
CA ARG A 26 -1.04 8.83 2.75
C ARG A 26 -1.30 7.64 1.85
N PHE A 27 -2.53 7.45 1.38
CA PHE A 27 -2.89 6.42 0.41
C PHE A 27 -2.07 6.57 -0.88
N LYS A 28 -2.09 7.77 -1.47
CA LYS A 28 -1.31 8.06 -2.68
C LYS A 28 0.18 7.77 -2.49
N LYS A 29 0.75 8.25 -1.37
CA LYS A 29 2.16 7.96 -1.04
C LYS A 29 2.44 6.48 -0.89
N ALA A 30 1.53 5.70 -0.30
CA ALA A 30 1.68 4.26 -0.17
C ALA A 30 1.70 3.58 -1.54
N CYS A 31 0.81 3.97 -2.45
CA CYS A 31 0.82 3.50 -3.85
C CYS A 31 2.13 3.85 -4.56
N ASP A 32 2.64 5.08 -4.40
CA ASP A 32 3.92 5.49 -4.97
C ASP A 32 5.08 4.63 -4.43
N GLN A 33 5.06 4.29 -3.13
CA GLN A 33 6.05 3.40 -2.53
C GLN A 33 5.96 1.98 -3.07
N ILE A 34 4.76 1.42 -3.25
CA ILE A 34 4.56 0.09 -3.86
C ILE A 34 5.19 0.04 -5.26
N VAL A 35 4.94 1.05 -6.08
CA VAL A 35 5.52 1.16 -7.43
C VAL A 35 7.05 1.19 -7.38
N GLN A 36 7.63 1.99 -6.48
CA GLN A 36 9.09 2.05 -6.31
C GLN A 36 9.69 0.72 -5.84
N LEU A 37 9.00 0.02 -4.92
CA LEU A 37 9.43 -1.29 -4.42
C LEU A 37 9.35 -2.36 -5.51
N ASN A 38 8.34 -2.31 -6.39
CA ASN A 38 8.25 -3.20 -7.55
C ASN A 38 9.43 -3.01 -8.50
N TYR A 39 9.79 -1.77 -8.84
CA TYR A 39 10.99 -1.51 -9.66
C TYR A 39 12.27 -2.04 -9.00
N LYS A 40 12.39 -1.86 -7.68
CA LYS A 40 13.52 -2.39 -6.90
C LYS A 40 13.56 -3.92 -6.89
N MET A 41 12.41 -4.59 -6.79
CA MET A 41 12.33 -6.04 -6.89
C MET A 41 12.80 -6.52 -8.27
N SER A 42 12.32 -5.90 -9.36
CA SER A 42 12.73 -6.28 -10.71
C SER A 42 14.24 -6.11 -10.94
N ASP A 43 14.84 -5.01 -10.46
CA ASP A 43 16.31 -4.82 -10.51
C ASP A 43 17.06 -5.89 -9.72
N LEU A 44 16.60 -6.21 -8.51
CA LEU A 44 17.22 -7.26 -7.68
C LEU A 44 17.07 -8.65 -8.30
N GLN A 45 15.93 -8.96 -8.93
CA GLN A 45 15.69 -10.22 -9.66
C GLN A 45 16.59 -10.33 -10.88
N SER A 46 16.76 -9.24 -11.64
CA SER A 46 17.70 -9.20 -12.77
C SER A 46 19.13 -9.53 -12.31
N ARG A 47 19.60 -8.87 -11.24
CA ARG A 47 20.95 -9.12 -10.69
C ARG A 47 21.09 -10.53 -10.12
N TYR A 48 20.04 -11.06 -9.50
CA TYR A 48 20.03 -12.43 -9.00
C TYR A 48 20.19 -13.42 -10.14
N SER A 49 19.49 -13.20 -11.26
CA SER A 49 19.57 -14.03 -12.45
C SER A 49 20.99 -14.03 -13.02
N THR A 50 21.64 -12.87 -13.11
CA THR A 50 23.07 -12.78 -13.49
C THR A 50 24.00 -13.51 -12.52
N ALA A 51 23.80 -13.36 -11.20
CA ALA A 51 24.59 -14.09 -10.20
C ALA A 51 24.35 -15.63 -10.25
N LYS A 52 23.20 -16.06 -10.73
CA LYS A 52 22.87 -17.48 -11.01
C LYS A 52 23.64 -17.99 -12.21
N THR A 53 23.62 -17.28 -13.33
CA THR A 53 24.35 -17.67 -14.55
C THR A 53 25.87 -17.68 -14.32
N GLU A 54 26.40 -16.72 -13.55
CA GLU A 54 27.84 -16.64 -13.24
C GLU A 54 28.27 -17.51 -12.04
N ASN A 55 27.37 -18.32 -11.49
CA ASN A 55 27.57 -19.21 -10.33
C ASN A 55 28.14 -18.52 -9.07
N GLN A 56 27.82 -17.26 -8.83
CA GLN A 56 28.30 -16.47 -7.69
C GLN A 56 27.48 -16.72 -6.41
N ARG A 57 27.76 -17.84 -5.72
CA ARG A 57 26.95 -18.33 -4.57
C ARG A 57 26.68 -17.29 -3.48
N SER A 58 27.70 -16.57 -3.02
CA SER A 58 27.57 -15.56 -1.96
C SER A 58 26.68 -14.38 -2.37
N PHE A 59 26.77 -13.96 -3.64
CA PHE A 59 25.93 -12.89 -4.20
C PHE A 59 24.47 -13.35 -4.31
N ARG A 60 24.21 -14.57 -4.77
CA ARG A 60 22.85 -15.13 -4.81
C ARG A 60 22.18 -15.11 -3.45
N TYR A 61 22.88 -15.57 -2.40
CA TYR A 61 22.33 -15.59 -1.05
C TYR A 61 21.98 -14.18 -0.56
N ARG A 62 22.91 -13.22 -0.74
CA ARG A 62 22.70 -11.82 -0.37
C ARG A 62 21.53 -11.19 -1.13
N LEU A 63 21.41 -11.47 -2.43
CA LEU A 63 20.33 -10.97 -3.27
C LEU A 63 18.98 -11.57 -2.88
N ARG A 64 18.93 -12.87 -2.56
CA ARG A 64 17.72 -13.54 -2.05
C ARG A 64 17.24 -12.90 -0.74
N LEU A 65 18.13 -12.66 0.22
CA LEU A 65 17.76 -11.97 1.47
C LEU A 65 17.19 -10.57 1.20
N ARG A 66 17.79 -9.82 0.27
CA ARG A 66 17.30 -8.49 -0.11
C ARG A 66 15.93 -8.56 -0.78
N LEU A 67 15.69 -9.53 -1.66
CA LEU A 67 14.39 -9.75 -2.29
C LEU A 67 13.30 -9.99 -1.24
N SER A 68 13.51 -10.92 -0.31
CA SER A 68 12.54 -11.22 0.75
C SER A 68 12.23 -10.00 1.62
N VAL A 69 13.23 -9.17 1.93
CA VAL A 69 13.00 -7.94 2.71
C VAL A 69 12.18 -6.91 1.91
N VAL A 70 12.51 -6.69 0.64
CA VAL A 70 11.78 -5.71 -0.20
C VAL A 70 10.34 -6.15 -0.43
N GLU A 71 10.13 -7.45 -0.66
CA GLU A 71 8.80 -8.05 -0.79
C GLU A 71 7.97 -7.88 0.50
N GLY A 72 8.54 -8.17 1.66
CA GLY A 72 7.87 -7.97 2.94
C GLY A 72 7.45 -6.51 3.15
N ILE A 73 8.33 -5.55 2.85
CA ILE A 73 8.03 -4.11 2.95
C ILE A 73 6.91 -3.73 1.96
N ARG A 74 6.94 -4.24 0.72
CA ARG A 74 5.90 -4.00 -0.28
C ARG A 74 4.53 -4.49 0.22
N ASN A 75 4.49 -5.69 0.80
CA ASN A 75 3.25 -6.27 1.32
C ASN A 75 2.70 -5.43 2.49
N MET A 76 3.56 -4.93 3.39
CA MET A 76 3.12 -3.98 4.42
C MET A 76 2.53 -2.69 3.85
N TYR A 77 3.08 -2.17 2.73
CA TYR A 77 2.49 -1.01 2.06
C TYR A 77 1.16 -1.33 1.38
N TYR A 78 0.95 -2.55 0.86
CA TYR A 78 -0.36 -2.98 0.36
C TYR A 78 -1.40 -2.93 1.48
N ASP A 79 -1.11 -3.53 2.64
CA ASP A 79 -2.01 -3.51 3.81
C ASP A 79 -2.31 -2.08 4.26
N TYR A 80 -1.26 -1.24 4.32
CA TYR A 80 -1.40 0.16 4.71
C TYR A 80 -2.21 0.98 3.70
N ALA A 81 -1.99 0.78 2.40
CA ALA A 81 -2.74 1.43 1.33
C ALA A 81 -4.21 1.01 1.38
N HIS A 82 -4.49 -0.28 1.53
CA HIS A 82 -5.85 -0.80 1.67
C HIS A 82 -6.56 -0.20 2.89
N HIS A 83 -5.89 -0.14 4.04
CA HIS A 83 -6.43 0.49 5.24
C HIS A 83 -6.75 1.99 5.02
N LYS A 84 -5.87 2.73 4.35
CA LYS A 84 -6.11 4.15 4.04
C LYS A 84 -7.21 4.35 3.00
N ALA A 85 -7.29 3.50 1.98
CA ALA A 85 -8.38 3.51 1.01
C ALA A 85 -9.73 3.31 1.69
N LYS A 86 -9.81 2.38 2.66
CA LYS A 86 -11.03 2.15 3.45
C LYS A 86 -11.46 3.41 4.21
N ILE A 87 -10.53 4.05 4.91
CA ILE A 87 -10.81 5.31 5.62
C ILE A 87 -11.31 6.39 4.65
N VAL A 88 -10.70 6.51 3.47
CA VAL A 88 -11.12 7.47 2.44
C VAL A 88 -12.53 7.17 1.95
N ALA A 89 -12.84 5.91 1.61
CA ALA A 89 -14.15 5.49 1.15
C ALA A 89 -15.24 5.77 2.21
N ASP A 90 -14.98 5.40 3.47
CA ASP A 90 -15.91 5.62 4.58
C ASP A 90 -16.18 7.13 4.80
N LEU A 91 -15.13 7.96 4.80
CA LEU A 91 -15.27 9.40 4.97
C LEU A 91 -15.97 10.08 3.79
N ARG A 92 -15.69 9.65 2.55
CA ARG A 92 -16.38 10.21 1.38
C ARG A 92 -17.86 9.83 1.35
N ARG A 93 -18.19 8.59 1.74
CA ARG A 93 -19.57 8.17 1.92
C ARG A 93 -20.28 8.99 2.98
N GLU A 94 -19.66 9.18 4.14
CA GLU A 94 -20.27 9.93 5.24
C GLU A 94 -20.44 11.43 4.93
N MET A 95 -19.46 12.04 4.26
CA MET A 95 -19.44 13.49 4.02
C MET A 95 -20.17 13.91 2.75
N PHE A 96 -20.19 13.06 1.72
CA PHE A 96 -20.69 13.41 0.38
C PHE A 96 -21.72 12.42 -0.18
N GLY A 97 -21.97 11.29 0.50
CA GLY A 97 -22.86 10.24 -0.01
C GLY A 97 -22.28 9.45 -1.20
N GLU A 98 -20.96 9.55 -1.44
CA GLU A 98 -20.29 8.81 -2.51
C GLU A 98 -20.15 7.33 -2.16
N ASP A 99 -20.46 6.43 -3.10
CA ASP A 99 -20.16 5.01 -2.96
C ASP A 99 -18.85 4.68 -3.69
N VAL A 100 -17.77 4.53 -2.92
CA VAL A 100 -16.42 4.24 -3.44
C VAL A 100 -16.12 2.76 -3.21
N GLN A 101 -15.97 2.01 -4.30
CA GLN A 101 -15.56 0.61 -4.25
C GLN A 101 -14.03 0.50 -4.25
N ILE A 102 -13.49 -0.28 -3.32
CA ILE A 102 -12.06 -0.59 -3.26
C ILE A 102 -11.85 -1.91 -4.00
N ILE A 103 -11.22 -1.84 -5.16
CA ILE A 103 -10.82 -3.03 -5.92
C ILE A 103 -9.43 -3.41 -5.44
N SER A 104 -9.36 -4.51 -4.70
CA SER A 104 -8.10 -5.19 -4.39
C SER A 104 -8.01 -6.35 -5.36
N ASP A 105 -7.13 -6.29 -6.36
CA ASP A 105 -6.74 -7.50 -7.07
C ASP A 105 -6.06 -8.39 -6.04
N GLU A 106 -6.78 -9.41 -5.58
CA GLU A 106 -6.24 -10.45 -4.72
C GLU A 106 -4.96 -10.98 -5.39
N MET A 107 -3.87 -11.00 -4.62
CA MET A 107 -2.56 -11.43 -5.10
C MET A 107 -2.64 -12.82 -5.73
N SER A 108 -2.77 -12.87 -7.05
CA SER A 108 -2.49 -14.05 -7.85
C SER A 108 -0.97 -14.24 -7.87
N ASP A 109 -0.42 -14.76 -6.77
CA ASP A 109 0.92 -15.34 -6.76
C ASP A 109 0.82 -16.81 -6.37
N SER A 110 0.22 -17.60 -7.26
CA SER A 110 0.54 -19.01 -7.40
C SER A 110 1.83 -19.11 -8.23
N GLY A 111 2.94 -18.68 -7.65
CA GLY A 111 4.30 -18.87 -8.13
C GLY A 111 4.90 -20.13 -7.52
N SER A 112 4.36 -21.28 -7.91
CA SER A 112 4.92 -22.59 -7.61
C SER A 112 6.20 -22.78 -8.42
N ASP A 113 7.35 -22.38 -7.89
CA ASP A 113 8.64 -22.85 -8.40
C ASP A 113 9.24 -23.83 -7.38
N GLU A 114 8.76 -25.08 -7.48
CA GLU A 114 9.60 -26.24 -7.22
C GLU A 114 10.77 -26.22 -8.22
N GLU A 115 12.02 -26.25 -7.74
CA GLU A 115 13.02 -27.16 -8.32
C GLU A 115 14.29 -27.26 -7.45
N SER A 116 14.86 -28.46 -7.52
CA SER A 116 15.93 -29.06 -6.71
C SER A 116 17.33 -28.50 -6.93
#